data_AF-A0A383AMN2-F1
#
_entry.id   AF-A0A383AMN2-F1
#
_cell.length_a   1.000
_cell.length_b   1.000
_cell.length_c   1.000
_cell.angle_alpha   90.00
_cell.angle_beta   90.00
_cell.angle_gamma   90.00
#
_symmetry.space_group_name_H-M   'P 1'
#
loop_
_entity.id
_entity.type
_entity.pdbx_description
1 polymer ?
#
loop_
_entity_poly.entity_id
_entity_poly.type
_entity_poly.pdbx_seq_one_letter_code
_entity_poly.pdbx_strand_id
1 'polypeptide(L)'
;RAAVPSGASTGEHEAVELRDGDSGRYLGKGTSRAVANVHDEIAPALKGISAFDQVRVDERMIDLDGTANKGRLGANAILGVSLATAHAAAAAAGLPLYRYLGGPSARTLPVPMMNILNGGAHSDNNVDLQEFMVMPVGATTFAEGLRMGAEIFHNLKSVLKDRGLNTSVGDEGGFAPDLASNDDALEVIAEAVGRTGYQLGDDVLLALDVASSELYADGTYTFHWSDKKSRTSSQMTDYYGTLIERFPIIS
;
A
#
# COMPACT_ATOMS: atom_id res chain seq x y z
N ARG A 1 18.10 9.88 8.17
CA ARG A 1 18.15 8.42 7.89
C ARG A 1 16.83 8.06 7.22
N ALA A 2 16.86 7.25 6.16
CA ALA A 2 15.68 6.69 5.52
C ALA A 2 15.95 5.23 5.17
N ALA A 3 14.88 4.46 4.97
CA ALA A 3 14.91 3.12 4.40
C ALA A 3 13.87 3.06 3.28
N VAL A 4 14.05 2.14 2.34
CA VAL A 4 13.18 2.02 1.16
C VAL A 4 12.27 0.79 1.32
N PRO A 5 10.94 0.94 1.18
CA PRO A 5 10.03 -0.20 1.16
C PRO A 5 10.21 -1.02 -0.12
N SER A 6 9.65 -2.23 -0.15
CA SER A 6 9.66 -3.12 -1.32
C SER A 6 8.28 -3.77 -1.44
N GLY A 7 7.64 -3.63 -2.60
CA GLY A 7 6.30 -4.15 -2.86
C GLY A 7 6.31 -5.64 -3.25
N ALA A 8 5.19 -6.32 -3.02
CA ALA A 8 4.99 -7.72 -3.42
C ALA A 8 4.50 -7.83 -4.88
N SER A 9 3.48 -7.05 -5.26
CA SER A 9 3.09 -6.85 -6.66
C SER A 9 3.72 -5.55 -7.18
N THR A 10 4.49 -5.65 -8.26
CA THR A 10 5.18 -4.50 -8.89
C THR A 10 4.60 -4.25 -10.27
N GLY A 11 4.13 -3.04 -10.52
CA GLY A 11 3.64 -2.63 -11.84
C GLY A 11 4.74 -2.63 -12.90
N GLU A 12 4.38 -3.00 -14.14
CA GLU A 12 5.33 -3.11 -15.26
C GLU A 12 6.08 -1.82 -15.62
N HIS A 13 5.56 -0.66 -15.20
CA HIS A 13 6.12 0.66 -15.46
C HIS A 13 6.77 1.31 -14.24
N GLU A 14 6.97 0.55 -13.16
CA GLU A 14 7.66 1.06 -11.97
C GLU A 14 9.15 1.31 -12.20
N ALA A 15 9.72 2.18 -11.37
CA ALA A 15 11.17 2.30 -11.27
C ALA A 15 11.76 1.02 -10.65
N VAL A 16 12.93 0.60 -11.14
CA VAL A 16 13.44 -0.74 -10.85
C VAL A 16 14.14 -0.79 -9.49
N GLU A 17 13.66 -1.66 -8.60
CA GLU A 17 14.41 -2.07 -7.41
C GLU A 17 15.62 -2.93 -7.82
N LEU A 18 16.84 -2.47 -7.52
CA LEU A 18 18.04 -3.23 -7.84
C LEU A 18 18.33 -4.27 -6.76
N ARG A 19 18.30 -5.55 -7.17
CA ARG A 19 18.68 -6.71 -6.36
C ARG A 19 19.95 -7.40 -6.90
N ASP A 20 20.60 -8.15 -6.02
CA ASP A 20 21.89 -8.78 -6.28
C ASP A 20 21.78 -10.01 -7.19
N GLY A 21 20.69 -10.77 -7.10
CA GLY A 21 20.49 -12.01 -7.88
C GLY A 21 21.35 -13.20 -7.43
N ASP A 22 22.13 -13.05 -6.35
CA ASP A 22 22.97 -14.11 -5.78
C ASP A 22 22.12 -15.09 -4.94
N SER A 23 21.83 -16.26 -5.49
CA SER A 23 21.04 -17.31 -4.80
C SER A 23 21.69 -17.80 -3.50
N GLY A 24 23.00 -17.63 -3.33
CA GLY A 24 23.72 -17.96 -2.11
C GLY A 24 23.45 -17.00 -0.95
N ARG A 25 22.82 -15.84 -1.20
CA ARG A 25 22.54 -14.80 -0.19
C ARG A 25 21.10 -14.32 -0.28
N TYR A 26 20.34 -14.51 0.81
CA TYR A 26 18.93 -14.11 0.89
C TYR A 26 18.09 -14.60 -0.30
N LEU A 27 18.42 -15.78 -0.86
CA LEU A 27 17.72 -16.35 -2.03
C LEU A 27 17.71 -15.41 -3.25
N GLY A 28 18.79 -14.66 -3.49
CA GLY A 28 18.88 -13.69 -4.59
C GLY A 28 18.36 -12.29 -4.27
N LYS A 29 17.75 -12.10 -3.09
CA LYS A 29 17.07 -10.85 -2.70
C LYS A 29 17.99 -9.81 -2.03
N GLY A 30 19.30 -10.05 -1.97
CA GLY A 30 20.27 -9.08 -1.46
C GLY A 30 20.26 -7.75 -2.24
N THR A 31 20.70 -6.66 -1.61
CA THR A 31 20.73 -5.30 -2.20
C THR A 31 22.11 -4.64 -2.08
N SER A 32 23.16 -5.44 -1.95
CA SER A 32 24.53 -4.92 -1.74
C SER A 32 25.03 -4.08 -2.92
N ARG A 33 24.60 -4.36 -4.15
CA ARG A 33 24.88 -3.52 -5.32
C ARG A 33 24.27 -2.13 -5.20
N ALA A 34 23.01 -2.02 -4.79
CA ALA A 34 22.36 -0.73 -4.55
C ALA A 34 23.08 0.06 -3.44
N VAL A 35 23.51 -0.63 -2.37
CA VAL A 35 24.31 -0.01 -1.30
C VAL A 35 25.67 0.48 -1.82
N ALA A 36 26.37 -0.31 -2.63
CA ALA A 36 27.63 0.12 -3.24
C ALA A 36 27.42 1.36 -4.13
N ASN A 37 26.37 1.38 -4.96
CA ASN A 37 26.02 2.55 -5.79
C ASN A 37 25.82 3.82 -4.96
N VAL A 38 25.23 3.72 -3.76
CA VAL A 38 25.11 4.86 -2.83
C VAL A 38 26.48 5.39 -2.40
N HIS A 39 27.39 4.50 -2.01
CA HIS A 39 28.71 4.88 -1.50
C HIS A 39 29.69 5.34 -2.58
N ASP A 40 29.73 4.62 -3.70
CA ASP A 40 30.81 4.72 -4.68
C ASP A 40 30.49 5.68 -5.83
N GLU A 41 29.19 5.90 -6.13
CA GLU A 41 28.76 6.77 -7.23
C GLU A 41 27.96 7.98 -6.73
N ILE A 42 26.87 7.74 -5.97
CA ILE A 42 25.94 8.81 -5.58
C ILE A 42 26.61 9.78 -4.59
N ALA A 43 27.24 9.27 -3.52
CA ALA A 43 27.84 10.11 -2.50
C ALA A 43 28.93 11.05 -3.06
N PRO A 44 29.87 10.60 -3.92
CA PRO A 44 30.80 11.51 -4.60
C PRO A 44 30.10 12.54 -5.49
N ALA A 45 29.06 12.14 -6.22
CA ALA A 45 28.35 13.03 -7.15
C ALA A 45 27.53 14.13 -6.47
N LEU A 46 27.12 13.92 -5.21
CA LEU A 46 26.37 14.90 -4.41
C LEU A 46 27.25 15.75 -3.50
N LYS A 47 28.55 15.45 -3.40
CA LYS A 47 29.45 16.18 -2.52
C LYS A 47 29.48 17.68 -2.86
N GLY A 48 29.19 18.51 -1.86
CA GLY A 48 29.15 19.96 -2.01
C GLY A 48 27.81 20.53 -2.49
N ILE A 49 26.83 19.69 -2.82
CA ILE A 49 25.46 20.13 -3.06
C ILE A 49 24.77 20.32 -1.71
N SER A 50 24.05 21.43 -1.56
CA SER A 50 23.29 21.73 -0.34
C SER A 50 22.12 20.77 -0.20
N ALA A 51 21.95 20.17 0.99
CA ALA A 51 20.78 19.34 1.30
C ALA A 51 19.45 20.13 1.27
N PHE A 52 19.51 21.46 1.37
CA PHE A 52 18.33 22.32 1.24
C PHE A 52 17.84 22.45 -0.22
N ASP A 53 18.65 22.06 -1.19
CA ASP A 53 18.31 22.08 -2.61
C ASP A 53 17.89 20.67 -3.06
N GLN A 54 16.74 20.22 -2.53
CA GLN A 54 16.23 18.85 -2.74
C GLN A 54 16.09 18.52 -4.23
N VAL A 55 15.53 19.44 -5.01
CA VAL A 55 15.33 19.28 -6.46
C VAL A 55 16.66 19.03 -7.15
N ARG A 56 17.69 19.82 -6.86
CA ARG A 56 19.02 19.64 -7.46
C ARG A 56 19.67 18.33 -7.04
N VAL A 57 19.49 17.89 -5.81
CA VAL A 57 19.98 16.57 -5.35
C VAL A 57 19.32 15.45 -6.14
N ASP A 58 17.99 15.51 -6.29
CA ASP A 58 17.22 14.49 -7.01
C ASP A 58 17.53 14.48 -8.51
N GLU A 59 17.56 15.65 -9.17
CA GLU A 59 17.96 15.80 -10.58
C GLU A 59 19.37 15.26 -10.81
N ARG A 60 20.32 15.58 -9.91
CA ARG A 60 21.69 15.07 -10.04
C ARG A 60 21.77 13.56 -9.99
N MET A 61 20.95 12.90 -9.15
CA MET A 61 20.90 11.44 -9.08
C MET A 61 20.20 10.81 -10.30
N ILE A 62 19.13 11.45 -10.81
CA ILE A 62 18.43 11.00 -12.01
C ILE A 62 19.36 11.09 -13.23
N ASP A 63 20.05 12.22 -13.39
CA ASP A 63 21.02 12.42 -14.47
C ASP A 63 22.21 11.45 -14.35
N LEU A 64 22.68 11.20 -13.11
CA LEU A 64 23.75 10.26 -12.86
C LEU A 64 23.32 8.84 -13.26
N ASP A 65 22.12 8.41 -12.91
CA ASP A 65 21.59 7.10 -13.33
C ASP A 65 21.49 7.00 -14.86
N GLY A 66 20.88 8.00 -15.49
CA GLY A 66 20.79 8.14 -16.95
C GLY A 66 19.78 7.20 -17.62
N THR A 67 19.02 6.40 -16.86
CA THR A 67 17.98 5.51 -17.39
C THR A 67 16.59 5.98 -16.98
N ALA A 68 15.59 5.76 -17.85
CA ALA A 68 14.22 6.22 -17.60
C ALA A 68 13.59 5.59 -16.34
N ASN A 69 13.96 4.35 -16.02
CA ASN A 69 13.41 3.56 -14.91
C ASN A 69 14.35 3.43 -13.71
N LYS A 70 15.45 4.19 -13.66
CA LYS A 70 16.44 4.14 -12.56
C LYS A 70 17.15 2.78 -12.40
N GLY A 71 17.22 1.99 -13.48
CA GLY A 71 17.72 0.62 -13.44
C GLY A 71 19.25 0.47 -13.31
N ARG A 72 20.03 1.53 -13.52
CA ARG A 72 21.50 1.47 -13.44
C ARG A 72 21.99 1.54 -11.99
N LEU A 73 21.53 2.55 -11.25
CA LEU A 73 21.84 2.76 -9.85
C LEU A 73 20.87 2.01 -8.92
N GLY A 74 19.64 1.77 -9.38
CA GLY A 74 18.55 1.22 -8.60
C GLY A 74 17.70 2.33 -7.99
N ALA A 75 16.39 2.23 -8.18
CA ALA A 75 15.42 3.16 -7.59
C ALA A 75 15.51 3.15 -6.05
N ASN A 76 15.83 2.00 -5.46
CA ASN A 76 16.07 1.84 -4.02
C ASN A 76 17.32 2.57 -3.52
N ALA A 77 18.39 2.68 -4.32
CA ALA A 77 19.54 3.50 -3.97
C ALA A 77 19.18 5.00 -4.00
N ILE A 78 18.55 5.45 -5.09
CA ILE A 78 18.20 6.86 -5.30
C ILE A 78 17.17 7.33 -4.26
N LEU A 79 16.09 6.58 -4.05
CA LEU A 79 15.05 6.94 -3.09
C LEU A 79 15.59 6.99 -1.66
N GLY A 80 16.48 6.05 -1.30
CA GLY A 80 17.12 6.03 0.01
C GLY A 80 17.90 7.32 0.29
N VAL A 81 18.67 7.80 -0.69
CA VAL A 81 19.45 9.05 -0.58
C VAL A 81 18.54 10.28 -0.64
N SER A 82 17.54 10.29 -1.52
CA SER A 82 16.56 11.38 -1.66
C SER A 82 15.84 11.66 -0.34
N LEU A 83 15.23 10.63 0.26
CA LEU A 83 14.53 10.74 1.54
C LEU A 83 15.48 11.09 2.69
N ALA A 84 16.68 10.46 2.74
CA ALA A 84 17.65 10.77 3.77
C ALA A 84 18.13 12.23 3.71
N THR A 85 18.22 12.81 2.52
CA THR A 85 18.55 14.22 2.29
C THR A 85 17.46 15.13 2.85
N ALA A 86 16.18 14.87 2.51
CA ALA A 86 15.06 15.63 3.05
C ALA A 86 15.00 15.58 4.59
N HIS A 87 15.22 14.40 5.17
CA HIS A 87 15.32 14.24 6.63
C HIS A 87 16.47 15.04 7.24
N ALA A 88 17.65 15.06 6.60
CA ALA A 88 18.81 15.80 7.09
C ALA A 88 18.57 17.32 7.02
N ALA A 89 17.99 17.80 5.93
CA ALA A 89 17.67 19.21 5.75
C ALA A 89 16.57 19.69 6.72
N ALA A 90 15.52 18.88 6.93
CA ALA A 90 14.50 19.16 7.93
C ALA A 90 15.09 19.27 9.35
N ALA A 91 15.96 18.31 9.72
CA ALA A 91 16.65 18.33 11.01
C ALA A 91 17.56 19.55 11.16
N ALA A 92 18.30 19.91 10.11
CA ALA A 92 19.17 21.10 10.10
C ALA A 92 18.38 22.41 10.22
N ALA A 93 17.17 22.48 9.66
CA ALA A 93 16.25 23.60 9.81
C ALA A 93 15.52 23.63 11.17
N GLY A 94 15.64 22.58 12.00
CA GLY A 94 14.87 22.45 13.24
C GLY A 94 13.37 22.26 13.00
N LEU A 95 12.99 21.70 11.86
CA LEU A 95 11.59 21.48 11.47
C LEU A 95 11.24 19.98 11.47
N PRO A 96 10.01 19.61 11.87
CA PRO A 96 9.52 18.26 11.59
C PRO A 96 9.37 18.08 10.06
N LEU A 97 9.60 16.86 9.57
CA LEU A 97 9.68 16.59 8.13
C LEU A 97 8.45 17.08 7.36
N TYR A 98 7.24 16.85 7.86
CA TYR A 98 6.01 17.27 7.18
C TYR A 98 5.92 18.80 6.99
N ARG A 99 6.48 19.59 7.92
CA ARG A 99 6.57 21.06 7.79
C ARG A 99 7.65 21.47 6.82
N TYR A 100 8.78 20.77 6.82
CA TYR A 100 9.85 21.02 5.87
C TYR A 100 9.40 20.77 4.42
N LEU A 101 8.69 19.67 4.19
CA LEU A 101 8.21 19.28 2.85
C LEU A 101 7.00 20.10 2.38
N GLY A 102 5.97 20.24 3.23
CA GLY A 102 4.69 20.85 2.82
C GLY A 102 4.52 22.31 3.24
N GLY A 103 5.54 22.90 3.87
CA GLY A 103 5.54 24.31 4.28
C GLY A 103 4.55 24.65 5.41
N PRO A 104 4.23 25.95 5.59
CA PRO A 104 3.40 26.43 6.69
C PRO A 104 1.95 25.90 6.70
N SER A 105 1.46 25.45 5.55
CA SER A 105 0.09 24.95 5.39
C SER A 105 -0.03 23.42 5.58
N ALA A 106 1.08 22.70 5.78
CA ALA A 106 1.07 21.27 6.07
C ALA A 106 0.48 21.01 7.47
N ARG A 107 -0.85 20.87 7.54
CA ARG A 107 -1.60 20.70 8.79
C ARG A 107 -2.81 19.77 8.70
N THR A 108 -3.12 19.27 7.50
CA THR A 108 -4.24 18.33 7.29
C THR A 108 -3.73 16.92 7.54
N LEU A 109 -4.38 16.20 8.46
CA LEU A 109 -4.15 14.77 8.63
C LEU A 109 -5.04 14.00 7.65
N PRO A 110 -4.54 12.90 7.06
CA PRO A 110 -5.31 12.13 6.08
C PRO A 110 -6.42 11.31 6.78
N VAL A 111 -7.48 11.01 6.05
CA VAL A 111 -8.38 9.92 6.42
C VAL A 111 -7.69 8.60 6.05
N PRO A 112 -7.43 7.70 7.01
CA PRO A 112 -6.76 6.45 6.72
C PRO A 112 -7.71 5.48 5.98
N MET A 113 -7.22 4.86 4.92
CA MET A 113 -7.78 3.62 4.37
C MET A 113 -7.08 2.47 5.08
N MET A 114 -7.80 1.73 5.93
CA MET A 114 -7.21 0.68 6.75
C MET A 114 -7.58 -0.68 6.19
N ASN A 115 -6.61 -1.38 5.59
CA ASN A 115 -6.81 -2.77 5.18
C ASN A 115 -7.00 -3.65 6.42
N ILE A 116 -8.16 -4.29 6.52
CA ILE A 116 -8.52 -5.17 7.64
C ILE A 116 -8.77 -6.62 7.21
N LEU A 117 -8.83 -6.88 5.90
CA LEU A 117 -9.03 -8.21 5.33
C LEU A 117 -8.29 -8.31 3.99
N ASN A 118 -7.43 -9.32 3.90
CA ASN A 118 -6.56 -9.60 2.75
C ASN A 118 -7.14 -10.70 1.86
N GLY A 119 -6.88 -10.57 0.56
CA GLY A 119 -7.03 -11.62 -0.44
C GLY A 119 -5.95 -11.49 -1.50
N GLY A 120 -6.19 -12.09 -2.67
CA GLY A 120 -5.30 -11.99 -3.83
C GLY A 120 -3.87 -12.42 -3.52
N ALA A 121 -2.88 -11.66 -3.99
CA ALA A 121 -1.46 -11.98 -3.81
C ALA A 121 -0.96 -11.83 -2.37
N HIS A 122 -1.70 -11.15 -1.49
CA HIS A 122 -1.29 -10.87 -0.10
C HIS A 122 -1.65 -12.00 0.88
N SER A 123 -2.36 -13.03 0.45
CA SER A 123 -2.70 -14.16 1.32
C SER A 123 -2.95 -15.47 0.58
N ASP A 124 -2.62 -16.58 1.26
CA ASP A 124 -2.96 -17.95 0.81
C ASP A 124 -4.40 -18.30 1.25
N ASN A 125 -5.38 -17.56 0.72
CA ASN A 125 -6.81 -17.81 0.94
C ASN A 125 -7.57 -17.81 -0.41
N ASN A 126 -8.88 -18.04 -0.34
CA ASN A 126 -9.75 -18.11 -1.51
C ASN A 126 -10.49 -16.78 -1.83
N VAL A 127 -9.91 -15.63 -1.47
CA VAL A 127 -10.50 -14.30 -1.75
C VAL A 127 -9.77 -13.70 -2.96
N ASP A 128 -10.51 -13.28 -3.99
CA ASP A 128 -9.89 -12.83 -5.25
C ASP A 128 -9.40 -11.37 -5.20
N LEU A 129 -10.12 -10.50 -4.50
CA LEU A 129 -9.73 -9.09 -4.31
C LEU A 129 -8.59 -8.98 -3.29
N GLN A 130 -7.65 -8.07 -3.50
CA GLN A 130 -6.42 -8.01 -2.70
C GLN A 130 -6.63 -7.38 -1.33
N GLU A 131 -7.34 -6.24 -1.25
CA GLU A 131 -7.50 -5.49 0.00
C GLU A 131 -8.93 -4.99 0.19
N PHE A 132 -9.46 -5.21 1.38
CA PHE A 132 -10.75 -4.67 1.81
C PHE A 132 -10.53 -3.74 3.00
N MET A 133 -10.80 -2.46 2.76
CA MET A 133 -10.43 -1.39 3.67
C MET A 133 -11.64 -0.71 4.29
N VAL A 134 -11.49 -0.28 5.54
CA VAL A 134 -12.42 0.65 6.21
C VAL A 134 -11.82 2.05 6.28
N MET A 135 -12.67 3.05 6.07
CA MET A 135 -12.34 4.46 6.12
C MET A 135 -13.20 5.16 7.18
N PRO A 136 -12.64 5.56 8.34
CA PRO A 136 -13.39 6.20 9.41
C PRO A 136 -13.63 7.70 9.10
N VAL A 137 -14.50 7.98 8.13
CA VAL A 137 -14.75 9.35 7.62
C VAL A 137 -15.51 10.25 8.58
N GLY A 138 -16.29 9.67 9.50
CA GLY A 138 -17.02 10.42 10.53
C GLY A 138 -16.15 10.93 11.67
N ALA A 139 -14.88 10.49 11.75
CA ALA A 139 -13.96 10.90 12.80
C ALA A 139 -13.63 12.40 12.71
N THR A 140 -13.63 13.08 13.85
CA THR A 140 -13.27 14.50 13.94
C THR A 140 -11.76 14.74 14.02
N THR A 141 -11.01 13.68 14.36
CA THR A 141 -9.54 13.70 14.46
C THR A 141 -8.95 12.39 13.94
N PHE A 142 -7.70 12.42 13.49
CA PHE A 142 -6.98 11.19 13.11
C PHE A 142 -6.90 10.16 14.24
N ALA A 143 -6.70 10.61 15.48
CA ALA A 143 -6.62 9.71 16.64
C ALA A 143 -7.95 8.98 16.89
N GLU A 144 -9.08 9.67 16.70
CA GLU A 144 -10.40 9.05 16.72
C GLU A 144 -10.58 8.07 15.57
N GLY A 145 -10.21 8.44 14.34
CA GLY A 145 -10.29 7.55 13.19
C GLY A 145 -9.46 6.27 13.38
N LEU A 146 -8.24 6.40 13.91
CA LEU A 146 -7.39 5.26 14.27
C LEU A 146 -8.06 4.34 15.30
N ARG A 147 -8.69 4.92 16.33
CA ARG A 147 -9.44 4.16 17.33
C ARG A 147 -10.64 3.44 16.72
N MET A 148 -11.42 4.10 15.88
CA MET A 148 -12.57 3.50 15.18
C MET A 148 -12.13 2.28 14.37
N GLY A 149 -11.07 2.42 13.55
CA GLY A 149 -10.54 1.30 12.77
C GLY A 149 -10.05 0.14 13.62
N ALA A 150 -9.36 0.41 14.75
CA ALA A 150 -8.91 -0.62 15.68
C ALA A 150 -10.07 -1.38 16.34
N GLU A 151 -11.13 -0.68 16.76
CA GLU A 151 -12.33 -1.28 17.33
C GLU A 151 -13.08 -2.15 16.31
N ILE A 152 -13.16 -1.71 15.05
CA ILE A 152 -13.73 -2.48 13.93
C ILE A 152 -12.88 -3.73 13.69
N PHE A 153 -11.55 -3.62 13.62
CA PHE A 153 -10.64 -4.75 13.42
C PHE A 153 -10.78 -5.82 14.52
N HIS A 154 -10.90 -5.42 15.79
CA HIS A 154 -11.10 -6.38 16.88
C HIS A 154 -12.49 -7.03 16.89
N ASN A 155 -13.52 -6.31 16.44
CA ASN A 155 -14.85 -6.88 16.23
C ASN A 155 -14.87 -7.84 15.04
N LEU A 156 -14.19 -7.50 13.95
CA LEU A 156 -14.00 -8.36 12.79
C LEU A 156 -13.34 -9.69 13.19
N LYS A 157 -12.30 -9.64 14.03
CA LYS A 157 -11.70 -10.86 14.60
C LYS A 157 -12.72 -11.74 15.31
N SER A 158 -13.67 -11.14 16.02
CA SER A 158 -14.71 -11.86 16.76
C SER A 158 -15.76 -12.45 15.81
N VAL A 159 -16.21 -11.68 14.81
CA VAL A 159 -17.11 -12.16 13.75
C VAL A 159 -16.52 -13.38 13.04
N LEU A 160 -15.25 -13.30 12.62
CA LEU A 160 -14.56 -14.40 11.95
C LEU A 160 -14.49 -15.64 12.85
N LYS A 161 -14.15 -15.48 14.15
CA LYS A 161 -14.12 -16.59 15.11
C LYS A 161 -15.49 -17.22 15.34
N ASP A 162 -16.54 -16.43 15.43
CA ASP A 162 -17.91 -16.93 15.61
C ASP A 162 -18.35 -17.76 14.40
N ARG A 163 -17.85 -17.42 13.20
CA ARG A 163 -18.03 -18.19 11.96
C ARG A 163 -17.04 -19.36 11.81
N GLY A 164 -16.13 -19.58 12.76
CA GLY A 164 -15.12 -20.65 12.71
C GLY A 164 -14.00 -20.41 11.69
N LEU A 165 -13.79 -19.16 11.26
CA LEU A 165 -12.82 -18.78 10.23
C LEU A 165 -11.44 -18.43 10.82
N ASN A 166 -10.42 -18.48 9.96
CA ASN A 166 -9.05 -18.12 10.32
C ASN A 166 -8.95 -16.63 10.73
N THR A 167 -8.13 -16.35 11.74
CA THR A 167 -7.82 -14.97 12.19
C THR A 167 -6.32 -14.69 12.25
N SER A 168 -5.55 -15.48 11.49
CA SER A 168 -4.17 -15.16 11.15
C SER A 168 -4.15 -13.93 10.25
N VAL A 169 -3.07 -13.16 10.31
CA VAL A 169 -2.92 -11.93 9.54
C VAL A 169 -2.00 -12.16 8.34
N GLY A 170 -2.30 -11.46 7.23
CA GLY A 170 -1.43 -11.40 6.05
C GLY A 170 -0.33 -10.36 6.20
N ASP A 171 0.35 -10.06 5.09
CA ASP A 171 1.53 -9.17 5.06
C ASP A 171 1.24 -7.75 5.58
N GLU A 172 0.00 -7.27 5.41
CA GLU A 172 -0.42 -5.92 5.81
C GLU A 172 -1.16 -5.87 7.16
N GLY A 173 -1.27 -7.00 7.86
CA GLY A 173 -1.92 -7.06 9.18
C GLY A 173 -3.44 -7.28 9.15
N GLY A 174 -4.09 -7.18 7.99
CA GLY A 174 -5.47 -7.63 7.79
C GLY A 174 -5.64 -9.14 7.95
N PHE A 175 -6.84 -9.62 8.28
CA PHE A 175 -7.10 -11.06 8.39
C PHE A 175 -7.13 -11.75 7.01
N ALA A 176 -6.72 -13.01 6.96
CA ALA A 176 -6.76 -13.83 5.75
C ALA A 176 -7.65 -15.08 5.94
N PRO A 177 -8.98 -14.92 6.06
CA PRO A 177 -9.91 -16.04 6.13
C PRO A 177 -10.20 -16.62 4.73
N ASP A 178 -10.60 -17.89 4.68
CA ASP A 178 -11.34 -18.40 3.53
C ASP A 178 -12.81 -17.95 3.64
N LEU A 179 -13.35 -17.39 2.56
CA LEU A 179 -14.71 -16.86 2.47
C LEU A 179 -15.47 -17.46 1.29
N ALA A 180 -16.79 -17.35 1.31
CA ALA A 180 -17.61 -17.91 0.23
C ALA A 180 -17.49 -17.12 -1.08
N SER A 181 -17.26 -15.81 -0.99
CA SER A 181 -17.16 -14.89 -2.13
C SER A 181 -16.55 -13.55 -1.71
N ASN A 182 -16.25 -12.69 -2.68
CA ASN A 182 -15.84 -11.31 -2.41
C ASN A 182 -16.94 -10.51 -1.70
N ASP A 183 -18.21 -10.83 -1.97
CA ASP A 183 -19.36 -10.23 -1.30
C ASP A 183 -19.42 -10.61 0.19
N ASP A 184 -19.09 -11.87 0.52
CA ASP A 184 -19.04 -12.34 1.92
C ASP A 184 -17.96 -11.56 2.72
N ALA A 185 -16.85 -11.16 2.09
CA ALA A 185 -15.86 -10.29 2.73
C ALA A 185 -16.45 -8.93 3.14
N LEU A 186 -17.21 -8.30 2.25
CA LEU A 186 -17.89 -7.03 2.52
C LEU A 186 -18.99 -7.18 3.59
N GLU A 187 -19.74 -8.29 3.56
CA GLU A 187 -20.78 -8.59 4.54
C GLU A 187 -20.22 -8.82 5.95
N VAL A 188 -19.11 -9.56 6.05
CA VAL A 188 -18.39 -9.77 7.31
C VAL A 188 -17.84 -8.46 7.88
N ILE A 189 -17.31 -7.57 7.03
CA ILE A 189 -16.86 -6.24 7.44
C ILE A 189 -18.04 -5.39 7.91
N ALA A 190 -19.15 -5.39 7.18
CA ALA A 190 -20.36 -4.68 7.57
C ALA A 190 -20.90 -5.16 8.92
N GLU A 191 -20.89 -6.48 9.17
CA GLU A 191 -21.25 -7.06 10.47
C GLU A 191 -20.29 -6.57 11.58
N ALA A 192 -18.98 -6.56 11.31
CA ALA A 192 -17.99 -6.08 12.27
C ALA A 192 -18.19 -4.61 12.64
N VAL A 193 -18.47 -3.75 11.66
CA VAL A 193 -18.84 -2.34 11.90
C VAL A 193 -20.10 -2.27 12.75
N GLY A 194 -21.14 -3.04 12.42
CA GLY A 194 -22.39 -3.09 13.18
C GLY A 194 -22.23 -3.47 14.67
N ARG A 195 -21.18 -4.24 15.02
CA ARG A 195 -20.88 -4.60 16.42
C ARG A 195 -20.21 -3.47 17.24
N THR A 196 -19.67 -2.43 16.59
CA THR A 196 -18.96 -1.33 17.27
C THR A 196 -19.86 -0.18 17.73
N GLY A 197 -21.04 -0.03 17.13
CA GLY A 197 -21.91 1.12 17.30
C GLY A 197 -21.72 2.24 16.27
N TYR A 198 -20.73 2.12 15.36
CA TYR A 198 -20.56 3.02 14.22
C TYR A 198 -21.56 2.71 13.09
N GLN A 199 -21.91 3.73 12.31
CA GLN A 199 -22.80 3.62 11.16
C GLN A 199 -22.00 3.45 9.86
N LEU A 200 -22.21 2.31 9.20
CA LEU A 200 -21.68 2.08 7.86
C LEU A 200 -22.38 3.01 6.86
N GLY A 201 -21.63 3.79 6.10
CA GLY A 201 -22.13 4.80 5.17
C GLY A 201 -21.97 6.25 5.67
N ASP A 202 -22.05 6.46 6.99
CA ASP A 202 -21.95 7.79 7.61
C ASP A 202 -20.63 7.95 8.39
N ASP A 203 -20.38 7.06 9.36
CA ASP A 203 -19.16 7.08 10.17
C ASP A 203 -17.99 6.37 9.47
N VAL A 204 -18.31 5.31 8.73
CA VAL A 204 -17.34 4.41 8.09
C VAL A 204 -17.75 4.16 6.65
N LEU A 205 -16.84 4.42 5.71
CA LEU A 205 -16.95 4.02 4.30
C LEU A 205 -16.01 2.86 4.01
N LEU A 206 -16.18 2.22 2.85
CA LEU A 206 -15.33 1.14 2.39
C LEU A 206 -14.46 1.60 1.21
N ALA A 207 -13.29 0.98 1.10
CA ALA A 207 -12.41 1.11 -0.06
C ALA A 207 -11.89 -0.27 -0.45
N LEU A 208 -11.62 -0.48 -1.73
CA LEU A 208 -11.14 -1.75 -2.28
C LEU A 208 -9.87 -1.56 -3.09
N ASP A 209 -8.86 -2.40 -2.84
CA ASP A 209 -7.83 -2.67 -3.86
C ASP A 209 -8.11 -4.04 -4.47
N VAL A 210 -8.52 -4.03 -5.74
CA VAL A 210 -8.79 -5.26 -6.49
C VAL A 210 -7.49 -5.87 -7.03
N ALA A 211 -6.43 -5.07 -7.20
CA ALA A 211 -5.22 -5.45 -7.93
C ALA A 211 -5.54 -6.17 -9.25
N SER A 212 -6.48 -5.63 -10.03
CA SER A 212 -7.13 -6.35 -11.14
C SER A 212 -6.20 -6.85 -12.24
N SER A 213 -4.97 -6.34 -12.32
CA SER A 213 -3.92 -6.87 -13.20
C SER A 213 -3.61 -8.34 -12.90
N GLU A 214 -3.66 -8.77 -11.63
CA GLU A 214 -3.47 -10.17 -11.23
C GLU A 214 -4.61 -11.09 -11.69
N LEU A 215 -5.78 -10.51 -11.94
CA LEU A 215 -6.98 -11.23 -12.42
C LEU A 215 -7.11 -11.21 -13.95
N TYR A 216 -6.28 -10.40 -14.63
CA TYR A 216 -6.41 -10.13 -16.04
C TYR A 216 -5.52 -11.05 -16.88
N ALA A 217 -6.14 -11.84 -17.74
CA ALA A 217 -5.45 -12.65 -18.74
C ALA A 217 -6.26 -12.70 -20.03
N ASP A 218 -5.57 -12.64 -21.18
CA ASP A 218 -6.14 -12.85 -22.51
C ASP A 218 -7.38 -11.98 -22.82
N GLY A 219 -7.40 -10.73 -22.36
CA GLY A 219 -8.51 -9.79 -22.63
C GLY A 219 -9.69 -9.87 -21.66
N THR A 220 -9.59 -10.68 -20.61
CA THR A 220 -10.66 -10.89 -19.63
C THR A 220 -10.15 -10.90 -18.19
N TYR A 221 -11.03 -10.58 -17.25
CA TYR A 221 -10.79 -10.65 -15.81
C TYR A 221 -11.46 -11.90 -15.25
N THR A 222 -10.75 -12.76 -14.54
CA THR A 222 -11.31 -13.98 -13.97
C THR A 222 -11.17 -13.98 -12.46
N PHE A 223 -12.30 -14.12 -11.75
CA PHE A 223 -12.25 -14.51 -10.34
C PHE A 223 -12.02 -16.01 -10.28
N HIS A 224 -10.93 -16.44 -9.64
CA HIS A 224 -10.53 -17.84 -9.57
C HIS A 224 -11.27 -18.62 -8.49
N TRP A 225 -11.76 -17.91 -7.47
CA TRP A 225 -12.38 -18.53 -6.30
C TRP A 225 -13.87 -18.24 -6.17
N SER A 226 -14.27 -16.96 -6.19
CA SER A 226 -15.62 -16.53 -5.80
C SER A 226 -16.71 -17.16 -6.67
N ASP A 227 -16.69 -16.91 -7.98
CA ASP A 227 -17.70 -17.40 -8.92
C ASP A 227 -17.15 -18.02 -10.19
N LYS A 228 -15.82 -18.04 -10.34
CA LYS A 228 -15.11 -18.69 -11.46
C LYS A 228 -15.51 -18.14 -12.83
N LYS A 229 -16.08 -16.93 -12.89
CA LYS A 229 -16.50 -16.31 -14.14
C LYS A 229 -15.40 -15.41 -14.68
N SER A 230 -15.15 -15.56 -15.98
CA SER A 230 -14.43 -14.58 -16.77
C SER A 230 -15.35 -13.46 -17.21
N ARG A 231 -14.85 -12.23 -17.13
CA ARG A 231 -15.57 -10.99 -17.42
C ARG A 231 -14.78 -10.17 -18.43
N THR A 232 -15.46 -9.56 -19.39
CA THR A 232 -14.87 -8.47 -20.17
C THR A 232 -14.71 -7.22 -19.29
N SER A 233 -13.94 -6.22 -19.74
CA SER A 233 -13.82 -4.96 -19.01
C SER A 233 -15.17 -4.31 -18.70
N SER A 234 -16.14 -4.37 -19.64
CA SER A 234 -17.49 -3.85 -19.40
C SER A 234 -18.22 -4.60 -18.28
N GLN A 235 -18.16 -5.92 -18.31
CA GLN A 235 -18.80 -6.75 -17.29
C GLN A 235 -18.14 -6.61 -15.91
N MET A 236 -16.83 -6.33 -15.88
CA MET A 236 -16.11 -6.06 -14.65
C MET A 236 -16.52 -4.70 -14.06
N THR A 237 -16.68 -3.67 -14.90
CA THR A 237 -17.24 -2.38 -14.47
C THR A 237 -18.67 -2.52 -13.94
N ASP A 238 -19.52 -3.31 -14.61
CA ASP A 238 -20.90 -3.57 -14.14
C ASP A 238 -20.92 -4.30 -12.79
N TYR A 239 -19.98 -5.23 -12.58
CA TYR A 239 -19.78 -5.88 -11.28
C TYR A 239 -19.43 -4.88 -10.18
N TYR A 240 -18.49 -3.96 -10.43
CA TYR A 240 -18.17 -2.90 -9.46
C TYR A 240 -19.35 -1.96 -9.20
N GLY A 241 -20.11 -1.61 -10.23
CA GLY A 241 -21.34 -0.81 -10.07
C GLY A 241 -22.34 -1.47 -9.12
N THR A 242 -22.52 -2.79 -9.25
CA THR A 242 -23.40 -3.57 -8.36
C THR A 242 -22.90 -3.59 -6.92
N LEU A 243 -21.58 -3.62 -6.69
CA LEU A 243 -21.01 -3.54 -5.34
C LEU A 243 -21.24 -2.17 -4.71
N ILE A 244 -21.01 -1.08 -5.46
CA ILE A 244 -21.19 0.30 -4.98
C ILE A 244 -22.66 0.60 -4.66
N GLU A 245 -23.61 -0.01 -5.38
CA GLU A 245 -25.04 0.13 -5.06
C GLU A 245 -25.43 -0.55 -3.73
N ARG A 246 -24.70 -1.59 -3.32
CA ARG A 246 -25.01 -2.41 -2.14
C ARG A 246 -24.22 -2.02 -0.90
N PHE A 247 -23.01 -1.52 -1.08
CA PHE A 247 -22.08 -1.16 -0.01
C PHE A 247 -21.55 0.25 -0.23
N PRO A 248 -21.28 1.02 0.84
CA PRO A 248 -20.81 2.40 0.71
C PRO A 248 -19.31 2.45 0.38
N ILE A 249 -18.95 1.96 -0.80
CA ILE A 249 -17.60 1.95 -1.35
C ILE A 249 -17.35 3.29 -2.04
N ILE A 250 -16.23 3.94 -1.69
CA ILE A 250 -15.88 5.27 -2.24
C ILE A 250 -14.52 5.31 -2.94
N SER A 251 -13.70 4.26 -2.81
CA SER A 251 -12.40 4.15 -3.44
C SER A 251 -12.09 2.73 -3.88
#